data_AF-A0A935UCM8-F1
#
_entry.id   AF-A0A935UCM8-F1
#
_cell.length_a   1.000
_cell.length_b   1.000
_cell.length_c   1.000
_cell.angle_alpha   90.00
_cell.angle_beta   90.00
_cell.angle_gamma   90.00
#
_symmetry.space_group_name_H-M   'P 1'
#
loop_
_entity.id
_entity.type
_entity.pdbx_description
1 polymer ?
#
loop_
_entity_poly.entity_id
_entity_poly.type
_entity_poly.pdbx_seq_one_letter_code
_entity_poly.pdbx_strand_id
1 'polypeptide(L)'
;METTSLPPRRAVEAARPLSDFAMPVPDPTPAPPPSRAWAFAAALLALVMGMQLAYGFRAEIAARYPAARPVLESACTLAHCTVPWINRDGALKLEDSELLEVPGKPGQIALVARIRSLASAPMEFPHVELTLTDATGQTAVRRVLAPADYLGRSPVAGDVLEPGRDLLVSLRLDTGRVKATGYELMLFYP
;
A
#
# COMPACT_ATOMS: atom_id res chain seq x y z
N MET A 1 45.69 -102.86 33.58
CA MET A 1 44.33 -103.13 33.10
C MET A 1 44.02 -102.10 32.02
N GLU A 2 43.91 -102.57 30.77
CA GLU A 2 43.41 -101.83 29.61
C GLU A 2 41.98 -101.33 29.84
N THR A 3 41.63 -100.20 29.22
CA THR A 3 40.30 -100.01 28.62
C THR A 3 40.30 -98.83 27.63
N THR A 4 40.10 -99.19 26.37
CA THR A 4 39.12 -98.61 25.43
C THR A 4 39.30 -97.16 24.96
N SER A 5 39.66 -97.07 23.68
CA SER A 5 39.56 -95.90 22.80
C SER A 5 38.11 -95.45 22.54
N LEU A 6 37.88 -94.14 22.44
CA LEU A 6 36.78 -93.56 21.64
C LEU A 6 37.27 -92.25 20.97
N PRO A 7 36.80 -91.90 19.75
CA PRO A 7 37.44 -90.91 18.89
C PRO A 7 36.83 -89.50 19.09
N PRO A 8 37.55 -88.39 18.81
CA PRO A 8 36.91 -87.10 18.67
C PRO A 8 36.72 -86.71 17.20
N ARG A 9 35.45 -86.44 16.90
CA ARG A 9 34.86 -85.85 15.70
C ARG A 9 35.76 -84.80 15.05
N ARG A 10 35.86 -84.82 13.71
CA ARG A 10 36.30 -83.66 12.93
C ARG A 10 35.40 -82.48 13.32
N ALA A 11 36.00 -81.49 13.98
CA ALA A 11 35.34 -80.22 14.23
C ALA A 11 35.03 -79.60 12.87
N VAL A 12 33.74 -79.44 12.57
CA VAL A 12 33.30 -78.54 11.51
C VAL A 12 33.81 -77.16 11.91
N GLU A 13 34.76 -76.63 11.15
CA GLU A 13 35.33 -75.32 11.38
C GLU A 13 34.18 -74.31 11.39
N ALA A 14 33.99 -73.66 12.54
CA ALA A 14 32.87 -72.77 12.77
C ALA A 14 32.85 -71.68 11.68
N ALA A 15 31.73 -71.58 10.96
CA ALA A 15 31.51 -70.51 10.01
C ALA A 15 31.77 -69.16 10.71
N ARG A 16 32.66 -68.33 10.14
CA ARG A 16 33.03 -67.04 10.73
C ARG A 16 31.77 -66.20 10.95
N PRO A 17 31.66 -65.51 12.10
CA PRO A 17 30.48 -64.72 12.42
C PRO A 17 30.28 -63.60 11.38
N LEU A 18 29.03 -63.40 10.94
CA LEU A 18 28.60 -62.38 9.97
C LEU A 18 28.91 -60.93 10.40
N SER A 19 29.40 -60.72 11.63
CA SER A 19 29.87 -59.43 12.15
C SER A 19 31.08 -58.87 11.39
N ASP A 20 31.86 -59.72 10.73
CA ASP A 20 33.02 -59.28 9.94
C ASP A 20 32.63 -58.51 8.65
N PHE A 21 31.35 -58.56 8.25
CA PHE A 21 30.84 -57.84 7.07
C PHE A 21 30.03 -56.59 7.41
N ALA A 22 29.97 -56.18 8.69
CA ALA A 22 29.32 -54.93 9.06
C ALA A 22 30.12 -53.75 8.51
N MET A 23 29.61 -53.09 7.47
CA MET A 23 30.20 -51.84 7.00
C MET A 23 30.12 -50.79 8.12
N PRO A 24 31.22 -50.08 8.43
CA PRO A 24 31.18 -48.99 9.39
C PRO A 24 30.15 -47.95 8.93
N VAL A 25 29.07 -47.78 9.69
CA VAL A 25 28.15 -46.66 9.48
C VAL A 25 28.91 -45.41 9.92
N PRO A 26 29.17 -44.44 9.03
CA PRO A 26 29.85 -43.22 9.43
C PRO A 26 28.99 -42.50 10.48
N ASP A 27 29.60 -42.16 11.61
CA ASP A 27 28.93 -41.37 12.64
C ASP A 27 28.45 -40.04 12.04
N PRO A 28 27.24 -39.57 12.40
CA PRO A 28 26.74 -38.29 11.93
C PRO A 28 27.69 -37.18 12.41
N THR A 29 28.38 -36.55 11.45
CA THR A 29 29.28 -35.44 11.76
C THR A 29 28.47 -34.25 12.29
N PRO A 30 28.86 -33.64 13.43
CA PRO A 30 28.17 -32.47 13.93
C PRO A 30 28.30 -31.33 12.92
N ALA A 31 27.16 -30.74 12.53
CA ALA A 31 27.15 -29.61 11.61
C ALA A 31 27.97 -28.44 12.18
N PRO A 32 28.77 -27.74 11.36
CA PRO A 32 29.52 -26.59 11.83
C PRO A 32 28.57 -25.51 12.38
N PRO A 33 28.94 -24.80 13.46
CA PRO A 33 28.10 -23.76 14.01
C PRO A 33 27.82 -22.69 12.94
N PRO A 34 26.59 -22.15 12.86
CA PRO A 34 26.27 -21.12 11.88
C PRO A 34 27.22 -19.96 12.07
N SER A 35 27.89 -19.54 10.98
CA SER A 35 28.87 -18.47 11.09
C SER A 35 28.20 -17.22 11.64
N ARG A 36 28.80 -16.60 12.66
CA ARG A 36 28.31 -15.33 13.23
C ARG A 36 28.21 -14.22 12.16
N ALA A 37 29.04 -14.30 11.12
CA ALA A 37 28.99 -13.41 9.97
C ALA A 37 27.67 -13.55 9.19
N TRP A 38 27.20 -14.77 8.94
CA TRP A 38 25.90 -15.02 8.31
C TRP A 38 24.73 -14.56 9.20
N ALA A 39 24.82 -14.78 10.51
CA ALA A 39 23.82 -14.26 11.45
C ALA A 39 23.76 -12.73 11.46
N PHE A 40 24.93 -12.06 11.46
CA PHE A 40 25.02 -10.60 11.39
C PHE A 40 24.51 -10.06 10.04
N ALA A 41 24.91 -10.68 8.93
CA ALA A 41 24.44 -10.32 7.60
C ALA A 41 22.91 -10.46 7.48
N ALA A 42 22.34 -11.56 7.98
CA ALA A 42 20.90 -11.76 8.01
C ALA A 42 20.17 -10.71 8.86
N ALA A 43 20.73 -10.35 10.03
CA ALA A 43 20.16 -9.32 10.89
C ALA A 43 20.20 -7.93 10.22
N LEU A 44 21.31 -7.57 9.58
CA LEU A 44 21.44 -6.33 8.84
C LEU A 44 20.45 -6.29 7.66
N LEU A 45 20.31 -7.40 6.92
CA LEU A 45 19.36 -7.49 5.81
C LEU A 45 17.92 -7.34 6.29
N ALA A 46 17.58 -7.96 7.42
CA ALA A 46 16.25 -7.84 8.04
C ALA A 46 15.96 -6.40 8.47
N LEU A 47 16.95 -5.69 9.05
CA LEU A 47 16.83 -4.28 9.40
C LEU A 47 16.57 -3.41 8.16
N VAL A 48 17.38 -3.59 7.12
CA VAL A 48 17.24 -2.86 5.85
C VAL A 48 15.89 -3.14 5.19
N MET A 49 15.43 -4.40 5.22
CA MET A 49 14.11 -4.79 4.72
C MET A 49 13.00 -4.13 5.53
N GLY A 50 13.10 -4.11 6.85
CA GLY A 50 12.15 -3.43 7.73
C GLY A 50 12.08 -1.93 7.44
N MET A 51 13.23 -1.30 7.18
CA MET A 51 13.30 0.11 6.82
C MET A 51 12.69 0.39 5.43
N GLN A 52 12.95 -0.47 4.43
CA GLN A 52 12.32 -0.38 3.11
C GLN A 52 10.80 -0.54 3.19
N LEU A 53 10.31 -1.51 3.98
CA LEU A 53 8.87 -1.71 4.20
C LEU A 53 8.26 -0.50 4.91
N ALA A 54 8.90 0.02 5.96
CA ALA A 54 8.41 1.22 6.64
C ALA A 54 8.37 2.44 5.71
N TYR A 55 9.36 2.58 4.82
CA TYR A 55 9.40 3.65 3.84
C TYR A 55 8.30 3.50 2.77
N GLY A 56 8.08 2.28 2.26
CA GLY A 56 7.05 2.00 1.26
C GLY A 56 5.61 2.07 1.82
N PHE A 57 5.41 1.56 3.03
CA PHE A 57 4.11 1.53 3.72
C PHE A 57 3.90 2.70 4.68
N ARG A 58 4.69 3.78 4.57
CA ARG A 58 4.58 4.96 5.44
C ARG A 58 3.17 5.54 5.49
N ALA A 59 2.46 5.52 4.35
CA ALA A 59 1.09 5.99 4.22
C ALA A 59 0.10 5.09 4.97
N GLU A 60 0.21 3.78 4.80
CA GLU A 60 -0.67 2.79 5.46
C GLU A 60 -0.43 2.74 6.99
N ILE A 61 0.82 2.93 7.42
CA ILE A 61 1.18 3.01 8.85
C ILE A 61 0.59 4.30 9.45
N ALA A 62 0.74 5.44 8.79
CA ALA A 62 0.17 6.71 9.23
C ALA A 62 -1.37 6.68 9.24
N ALA A 63 -1.98 5.97 8.29
CA ALA A 63 -3.42 5.73 8.22
C ALA A 63 -3.94 4.91 9.39
N ARG A 64 -3.24 3.83 9.76
CA ARG A 64 -3.67 2.92 10.83
C ARG A 64 -3.38 3.45 12.23
N TYR A 65 -2.33 4.24 12.37
CA TYR A 65 -1.91 4.85 13.63
C TYR A 65 -1.70 6.37 13.47
N PRO A 66 -2.77 7.17 13.49
CA PRO A 66 -2.67 8.63 13.33
C PRO A 66 -1.79 9.29 14.41
N ALA A 67 -1.68 8.68 15.61
CA ALA A 67 -0.79 9.16 16.67
C ALA A 67 0.71 8.96 16.38
N ALA A 68 1.08 8.04 15.49
CA ALA A 68 2.48 7.82 15.09
C ALA A 68 2.93 8.76 13.96
N ARG A 69 1.98 9.44 13.31
CA ARG A 69 2.19 10.35 12.18
C ARG A 69 3.25 11.44 12.43
N PRO A 70 3.30 12.17 13.56
CA PRO A 70 4.34 13.18 13.79
C PRO A 70 5.76 12.59 13.90
N VAL A 71 5.89 11.37 14.41
CA VAL A 71 7.17 10.65 14.46
C VAL A 71 7.60 10.22 13.05
N LEU A 72 6.64 9.77 12.23
CA LEU A 72 6.92 9.45 10.82
C LEU A 72 7.26 10.69 10.00
N GLU A 73 6.57 11.82 10.20
CA GLU A 73 6.86 13.09 9.54
C GLU A 73 8.26 13.59 9.88
N SER A 74 8.66 13.55 11.16
CA SER A 74 10.01 13.95 11.59
C SER A 74 11.11 13.00 11.10
N ALA A 75 10.84 11.70 11.03
CA ALA A 75 11.75 10.76 10.37
C ALA A 75 11.85 11.05 8.86
N CYS A 76 10.73 11.45 8.24
CA CYS A 76 10.68 11.74 6.82
C CYS A 76 11.35 13.07 6.44
N THR A 77 11.25 14.12 7.25
CA THR A 77 11.99 15.37 7.00
C THR A 77 13.50 15.13 6.99
N LEU A 78 13.99 14.24 7.86
CA LEU A 78 15.40 13.83 7.90
C LEU A 78 15.80 13.02 6.65
N ALA A 79 14.89 12.21 6.13
CA ALA A 79 15.08 11.38 4.94
C ALA A 79 14.66 12.08 3.63
N HIS A 80 14.33 13.38 3.67
CA HIS A 80 13.77 14.15 2.55
C HIS A 80 12.56 13.49 1.86
N CYS A 81 11.70 12.82 2.64
CA CYS A 81 10.42 12.29 2.18
C CYS A 81 9.23 13.07 2.75
N THR A 82 8.08 12.93 2.10
CA THR A 82 6.78 13.40 2.58
C THR A 82 5.92 12.18 2.91
N VAL A 83 5.10 12.26 3.96
CA VAL A 83 4.14 11.21 4.31
C VAL A 83 2.81 11.54 3.62
N PRO A 84 2.47 10.88 2.49
CA PRO A 84 1.23 11.18 1.77
C PRO A 84 0.03 10.71 2.59
N TRP A 85 -1.08 11.42 2.45
CA TRP A 85 -2.36 10.99 3.03
C TRP A 85 -3.02 9.90 2.16
N ILE A 86 -4.03 9.22 2.70
CA ILE A 86 -4.73 8.16 1.95
C ILE A 86 -5.46 8.78 0.75
N ASN A 87 -5.14 8.28 -0.44
CA ASN A 87 -5.69 8.71 -1.74
C ASN A 87 -6.49 7.58 -2.41
N ARG A 88 -7.45 6.98 -1.70
CA ARG A 88 -8.29 5.89 -2.28
C ARG A 88 -9.31 6.46 -3.26
N ASP A 89 -9.14 6.17 -4.55
CA ASP A 89 -10.02 6.58 -5.65
C ASP A 89 -11.50 6.16 -5.46
N GLY A 90 -11.76 5.10 -4.69
CA GLY A 90 -13.11 4.61 -4.38
C GLY A 90 -13.74 5.12 -3.07
N ALA A 91 -13.07 6.00 -2.31
CA ALA A 91 -13.54 6.47 -1.01
C ALA A 91 -14.34 7.78 -1.06
N LEU A 92 -14.54 8.34 -2.26
CA LEU A 92 -15.32 9.56 -2.47
C LEU A 92 -16.59 9.21 -3.24
N LYS A 93 -17.74 9.48 -2.64
CA LYS A 93 -19.02 9.34 -3.33
C LYS A 93 -19.55 10.74 -3.63
N LEU A 94 -19.73 11.01 -4.92
CA LEU A 94 -20.45 12.19 -5.37
C LEU A 94 -21.92 11.98 -4.97
N GLU A 95 -22.40 12.74 -3.98
CA GLU A 95 -23.77 12.58 -3.49
C GLU A 95 -24.75 13.38 -4.34
N ASP A 96 -24.43 14.64 -4.58
CA ASP A 96 -25.23 15.55 -5.38
C ASP A 96 -24.30 16.49 -6.14
N SER A 97 -24.56 16.65 -7.43
CA SER A 97 -23.98 17.71 -8.24
C SER A 97 -25.13 18.46 -8.88
N GLU A 98 -25.19 19.75 -8.65
CA GLU A 98 -26.16 20.64 -9.28
C GLU A 98 -25.41 21.68 -10.10
N LEU A 99 -25.79 21.77 -11.37
CA LEU A 99 -25.32 22.80 -12.27
C LEU A 99 -26.39 23.90 -12.28
N LEU A 100 -26.12 25.02 -11.61
CA LEU A 100 -27.01 26.16 -11.58
C LEU A 100 -26.52 27.23 -12.57
N GLU A 101 -27.35 27.62 -13.53
CA GLU A 101 -27.10 28.83 -14.31
C GLU A 101 -27.23 30.06 -13.40
N VAL A 102 -26.23 30.95 -13.42
CA VAL A 102 -26.25 32.14 -12.56
C VAL A 102 -27.33 33.10 -13.09
N PRO A 103 -28.36 33.45 -12.30
CA PRO A 103 -29.42 34.34 -12.74
C PRO A 103 -28.84 35.71 -13.13
N GLY A 104 -29.11 36.16 -14.36
CA GLY A 104 -28.74 37.50 -14.83
C GLY A 104 -27.39 37.61 -15.56
N LYS A 105 -26.65 36.52 -15.79
CA LYS A 105 -25.41 36.53 -16.60
C LYS A 105 -25.37 35.38 -17.62
N PRO A 106 -25.78 35.60 -18.88
CA PRO A 106 -25.69 34.57 -19.91
C PRO A 106 -24.23 34.18 -20.15
N GLY A 107 -23.92 32.88 -20.06
CA GLY A 107 -22.56 32.34 -20.21
C GLY A 107 -21.82 32.05 -18.90
N GLN A 108 -22.41 32.36 -17.73
CA GLN A 108 -21.83 32.00 -16.43
C GLN A 108 -22.61 30.86 -15.77
N ILE A 109 -21.90 29.77 -15.53
CA ILE A 109 -22.44 28.57 -14.90
C ILE A 109 -21.83 28.44 -13.50
N ALA A 110 -22.65 28.25 -12.49
CA ALA A 110 -22.23 27.89 -11.15
C ALA A 110 -22.40 26.38 -10.96
N LEU A 111 -21.28 25.68 -10.81
CA LEU A 111 -21.29 24.28 -10.41
C LEU A 111 -21.26 24.21 -8.88
N VAL A 112 -22.24 23.54 -8.29
CA VAL A 112 -22.28 23.22 -6.87
C VAL A 112 -22.31 21.71 -6.74
N ALA A 113 -21.20 21.11 -6.32
CA ALA A 113 -21.10 19.68 -6.07
C ALA A 113 -20.85 19.43 -4.59
N ARG A 114 -21.60 18.49 -4.00
CA ARG A 114 -21.37 17.98 -2.65
C ARG A 114 -20.77 16.59 -2.75
N ILE A 115 -19.52 16.48 -2.33
CA ILE A 115 -18.77 15.23 -2.31
C ILE A 115 -18.71 14.75 -0.86
N ARG A 116 -19.23 13.56 -0.57
CA ARG A 116 -19.10 12.96 0.77
C ARG A 116 -17.86 12.10 0.83
N SER A 117 -17.01 12.35 1.83
CA SER A 117 -15.92 11.44 2.18
C SER A 117 -16.49 10.19 2.86
N LEU A 118 -16.37 9.04 2.22
CA LEU A 118 -16.67 7.73 2.82
C LEU A 118 -15.44 7.11 3.50
N ALA A 119 -14.32 7.83 3.56
CA ALA A 119 -13.11 7.35 4.21
C ALA A 119 -13.29 7.26 5.74
N SER A 120 -12.69 6.24 6.36
CA SER A 120 -12.62 6.08 7.82
C SER A 120 -11.41 6.78 8.46
N ALA A 121 -10.59 7.45 7.66
CA ALA A 121 -9.38 8.16 8.06
C ALA A 121 -9.25 9.50 7.30
N PRO A 122 -8.45 10.45 7.81
CA PRO A 122 -8.24 11.74 7.13
C PRO A 122 -7.56 11.56 5.77
N MET A 123 -8.05 12.30 4.79
CA MET A 123 -7.69 12.16 3.37
C MET A 123 -7.20 13.50 2.79
N GLU A 124 -6.32 13.42 1.80
CA GLU A 124 -5.90 14.59 1.02
C GLU A 124 -7.05 15.14 0.18
N PHE A 125 -7.02 16.44 -0.12
CA PHE A 125 -8.00 17.05 -0.99
C PHE A 125 -7.81 16.56 -2.44
N PRO A 126 -8.82 15.95 -3.08
CA PRO A 126 -8.71 15.46 -4.45
C PRO A 126 -8.64 16.62 -5.45
N HIS A 127 -8.05 16.35 -6.60
CA HIS A 127 -8.26 17.18 -7.78
C HIS A 127 -9.60 16.80 -8.40
N VAL A 128 -10.30 17.80 -8.92
CA VAL A 128 -11.61 17.63 -9.53
C VAL A 128 -11.50 17.98 -11.00
N GLU A 129 -11.77 17.01 -11.85
CA GLU A 129 -11.89 17.22 -13.27
C GLU A 129 -13.35 17.45 -13.64
N LEU A 130 -13.63 18.59 -14.26
CA LEU A 130 -14.92 18.91 -14.83
C LEU A 130 -14.87 18.79 -16.35
N THR A 131 -15.76 17.96 -16.88
CA THR A 131 -15.98 17.80 -18.32
C THR A 131 -17.39 18.27 -18.64
N LEU A 132 -17.50 19.33 -19.42
CA LEU A 132 -18.78 19.86 -19.92
C LEU A 132 -19.06 19.28 -21.29
N THR A 133 -20.27 18.78 -21.51
CA THR A 133 -20.71 18.21 -22.78
C THR A 133 -21.79 19.09 -23.44
N ASP A 134 -21.71 19.19 -24.77
CA ASP A 134 -22.71 19.87 -25.60
C ASP A 134 -23.93 18.98 -25.85
N ALA A 135 -25.01 19.51 -26.43
CA ALA A 135 -26.25 18.80 -26.77
C ALA A 135 -26.04 17.59 -27.70
N THR A 136 -24.88 17.52 -28.38
CA THR A 136 -24.47 16.40 -29.24
C THR A 136 -23.73 15.29 -28.48
N GLY A 137 -23.55 15.44 -27.16
CA GLY A 137 -22.80 14.51 -26.30
C GLY A 137 -21.28 14.63 -26.42
N GLN A 138 -20.77 15.59 -27.20
CA GLN A 138 -19.34 15.82 -27.32
C GLN A 138 -18.80 16.72 -26.20
N THR A 139 -17.56 16.44 -25.77
CA THR A 139 -16.84 17.25 -24.80
C THR A 139 -16.60 18.65 -25.35
N ALA A 140 -17.23 19.65 -24.75
CA ALA A 140 -17.09 21.03 -25.15
C ALA A 140 -15.95 21.73 -24.39
N VAL A 141 -15.83 21.46 -23.09
CA VAL A 141 -14.80 22.05 -22.23
C VAL A 141 -14.37 21.03 -21.19
N ARG A 142 -13.06 20.88 -20.97
CA ARG A 142 -12.49 20.06 -19.89
C ARG A 142 -11.57 20.94 -19.05
N ARG A 143 -11.77 20.94 -17.73
CA ARG A 143 -10.98 21.74 -16.80
C ARG A 143 -10.65 20.93 -15.55
N VAL A 144 -9.36 20.90 -15.22
CA VAL A 144 -8.86 20.36 -13.95
C VAL A 144 -8.87 21.49 -12.93
N LEU A 145 -9.41 21.19 -11.74
CA LEU A 145 -9.50 22.09 -10.61
C LEU A 145 -8.64 21.53 -9.48
N ALA A 146 -7.66 22.33 -9.07
CA ALA A 146 -6.84 22.02 -7.92
C ALA A 146 -7.62 22.29 -6.62
N PRO A 147 -7.21 21.70 -5.49
CA PRO A 147 -7.74 22.03 -4.17
C PRO A 147 -7.84 23.52 -3.88
N ALA A 148 -6.86 24.31 -4.34
CA ALA A 148 -6.84 25.75 -4.16
C ALA A 148 -8.00 26.47 -4.87
N ASP A 149 -8.47 25.94 -6.00
CA ASP A 149 -9.49 26.58 -6.85
C ASP A 149 -10.88 26.50 -6.22
N TYR A 150 -11.21 25.38 -5.56
CA TYR A 150 -12.51 25.20 -4.91
C TYR A 150 -12.52 25.56 -3.42
N LEU A 151 -11.38 25.50 -2.74
CA LEU A 151 -11.27 25.98 -1.34
C LEU A 151 -11.15 27.52 -1.26
N GLY A 152 -10.83 28.18 -2.37
CA GLY A 152 -10.56 29.63 -2.41
C GLY A 152 -9.29 30.05 -1.65
N ARG A 153 -8.53 29.07 -1.15
CA ARG A 153 -7.25 29.22 -0.45
C ARG A 153 -6.34 28.04 -0.78
N SER A 154 -5.02 28.25 -0.80
CA SER A 154 -4.10 27.12 -0.90
C SER A 154 -4.20 26.28 0.38
N PRO A 155 -4.33 24.94 0.27
CA PRO A 155 -4.23 24.07 1.43
C PRO A 155 -2.86 24.22 2.08
N VAL A 156 -2.85 24.25 3.41
CA VAL A 156 -1.64 24.32 4.25
C VAL A 156 -1.26 22.91 4.69
N ALA A 157 0.01 22.67 5.02
CA ALA A 157 0.44 21.38 5.56
C ALA A 157 -0.39 21.00 6.81
N GLY A 158 -1.17 19.92 6.70
CA GLY A 158 -2.11 19.46 7.73
C GLY A 158 -3.59 19.68 7.40
N ASP A 159 -3.91 20.43 6.34
CA ASP A 159 -5.28 20.53 5.81
C ASP A 159 -5.70 19.18 5.21
N VAL A 160 -6.65 18.53 5.86
CA VAL A 160 -7.21 17.25 5.44
C VAL A 160 -8.72 17.27 5.42
N LEU A 161 -9.27 16.46 4.54
CA LEU A 161 -10.68 16.12 4.55
C LEU A 161 -10.90 15.08 5.66
N GLU A 162 -11.59 15.48 6.72
CA GLU A 162 -11.91 14.57 7.82
C GLU A 162 -12.86 13.44 7.37
N PRO A 163 -12.74 12.25 7.99
CA PRO A 163 -13.60 11.11 7.68
C PRO A 163 -15.08 11.45 7.87
N GLY A 164 -15.92 11.11 6.89
CA GLY A 164 -17.36 11.35 6.95
C GLY A 164 -17.80 12.81 6.75
N ARG A 165 -16.89 13.73 6.41
CA ARG A 165 -17.25 15.12 6.09
C ARG A 165 -17.69 15.28 4.65
N ASP A 166 -18.66 16.17 4.46
CA ASP A 166 -19.11 16.64 3.16
C ASP A 166 -18.23 17.81 2.71
N LEU A 167 -17.59 17.64 1.56
CA LEU A 167 -16.85 18.68 0.84
C LEU A 167 -17.81 19.37 -0.13
N LEU A 168 -18.06 20.66 0.08
CA LEU A 168 -18.84 21.48 -0.83
C LEU A 168 -17.90 22.18 -1.81
N VAL A 169 -18.01 21.82 -3.08
CA VAL A 169 -17.29 22.45 -4.20
C VAL A 169 -18.25 23.42 -4.87
N SER A 170 -18.00 24.71 -4.75
CA SER A 170 -18.76 25.75 -5.47
C SER A 170 -17.83 26.49 -6.40
N LEU A 171 -18.06 26.39 -7.70
CA LEU A 171 -17.24 27.06 -8.70
C LEU A 171 -18.11 27.82 -9.68
N ARG A 172 -17.68 29.04 -10.01
CA ARG A 172 -18.27 29.84 -11.08
C ARG A 172 -17.35 29.77 -12.29
N LEU A 173 -17.86 29.21 -13.38
CA LEU A 173 -17.17 29.07 -14.65
C LEU A 173 -17.82 29.98 -15.67
N ASP A 174 -16.98 30.69 -16.42
CA ASP A 174 -17.42 31.38 -17.63
C ASP A 174 -17.22 30.42 -18.81
N THR A 175 -18.32 29.91 -19.36
CA THR A 175 -18.29 29.02 -20.53
C THR A 175 -18.35 29.82 -21.83
N GLY A 176 -18.31 31.16 -21.76
CA GLY A 176 -18.37 32.05 -22.90
C GLY A 176 -19.63 31.84 -23.72
N ARG A 177 -19.48 31.23 -24.91
CA ARG A 177 -20.58 30.96 -25.85
C ARG A 177 -21.06 29.50 -25.86
N VAL A 178 -20.44 28.63 -25.06
CA VAL A 178 -20.76 27.20 -25.03
C VAL A 178 -21.93 26.97 -24.07
N LYS A 179 -23.06 26.50 -24.61
CA LYS A 179 -24.17 25.96 -23.82
C LYS A 179 -23.86 24.51 -23.48
N ALA A 180 -23.31 24.28 -22.30
CA ALA A 180 -23.18 22.93 -21.77
C ALA A 180 -24.59 22.38 -21.48
N THR A 181 -24.94 21.24 -22.07
CA THR A 181 -26.22 20.56 -21.84
C THR A 181 -26.05 19.36 -20.89
N GLY A 182 -24.82 18.86 -20.74
CA GLY A 182 -24.45 17.86 -19.75
C GLY A 182 -23.12 18.19 -19.09
N TYR A 183 -22.83 17.49 -18.00
CA TYR A 183 -21.56 17.59 -17.28
C TYR A 183 -21.18 16.24 -16.68
N GLU A 184 -19.88 16.01 -16.53
CA GLU A 184 -19.30 14.85 -15.88
C GLU A 184 -18.19 15.34 -14.93
N LEU A 185 -18.21 14.83 -13.69
CA LEU A 185 -17.18 15.11 -12.69
C LEU A 185 -16.39 13.84 -12.41
N MET A 186 -15.07 13.94 -12.51
CA MET A 186 -14.14 12.90 -12.07
C MET A 186 -13.25 13.43 -10.95
N LEU A 187 -13.06 12.61 -9.91
CA LEU A 187 -12.20 12.89 -8.78
C LEU A 187 -10.91 12.09 -8.97
N PHE A 188 -9.74 12.73 -8.86
CA PHE A 188 -8.47 12.05 -9.05
C PHE A 188 -7.34 12.66 -8.19
N TYR A 189 -6.24 11.92 -8.04
CA TYR A 189 -5.02 12.37 -7.36
C TYR A 189 -3.84 12.27 -8.36
N PRO A 190 -3.20 13.40 -8.73
CA PRO A 190 -2.05 13.40 -9.65
C PRO A 190 -0.77 12.84 -9.03
#